data_AF-A0A1W1VU79-F1
#
_entry.id   AF-A0A1W1VU79-F1
#
_cell.length_a   1.000
_cell.length_b   1.000
_cell.length_c   1.000
_cell.angle_alpha   90.00
_cell.angle_beta   90.00
_cell.angle_gamma   90.00
#
_symmetry.space_group_name_H-M   'P 1'
#
loop_
_entity.id
_entity.type
_entity.pdbx_description
1 polymer ?
#
loop_
_entity_poly.entity_id
_entity_poly.type
_entity_poly.pdbx_seq_one_letter_code
_entity_poly.pdbx_strand_id
1 'polypeptide(L)'
;MHLKDLKVKNLSAAAIYAQPAYYNWDEHDGEWYVVYPVYGEGLEDENVYEPMMNYYYPLPRVAGDPKRLANILHQKHLPLALVCFPETKSYALALTAGGMDLTWEICFGYILAGYLPPFYFCDLPQYPGMRANGWRRLVLSACRRTCQIIKRQAASRLYYLKAERFFGNTRKNTEREVMAPGA
;
A
#
# COMPACT_ATOMS: atom_id res chain seq x y z
N MET A 1 -7.05 15.20 -11.13
CA MET A 1 -5.73 14.65 -11.54
C MET A 1 -5.96 13.75 -12.74
N HIS A 2 -5.32 14.00 -13.88
CA HIS A 2 -5.50 13.12 -15.02
C HIS A 2 -4.55 11.93 -14.92
N LEU A 3 -4.99 10.75 -15.37
CA LEU A 3 -4.18 9.53 -15.39
C LEU A 3 -2.85 9.72 -16.15
N LYS A 4 -2.83 10.62 -17.15
CA LYS A 4 -1.64 10.94 -17.95
C LYS A 4 -0.53 11.63 -17.15
N ASP A 5 -0.89 12.26 -16.03
CA ASP A 5 0.05 13.00 -15.19
C ASP A 5 0.77 12.07 -14.20
N LEU A 6 0.17 10.90 -13.91
CA LEU A 6 0.74 9.90 -13.01
C LEU A 6 1.85 9.13 -13.70
N LYS A 7 3.09 9.42 -13.31
CA LYS A 7 4.27 8.68 -13.76
C LYS A 7 4.68 7.71 -12.67
N VAL A 8 4.67 6.41 -12.98
CA VAL A 8 5.04 5.32 -12.04
C VAL A 8 6.38 5.59 -11.35
N LYS A 9 7.37 6.15 -12.06
CA LYS A 9 8.69 6.49 -11.52
C LYS A 9 8.69 7.52 -10.37
N ASN A 10 7.64 8.34 -10.28
CA ASN A 10 7.48 9.37 -9.25
C ASN A 10 6.73 8.86 -8.01
N LEU A 11 6.14 7.65 -8.06
CA LEU A 11 5.44 7.07 -6.92
C LEU A 11 6.43 6.68 -5.82
N SER A 12 6.05 6.94 -4.58
CA SER A 12 6.83 6.62 -3.39
C SER A 12 6.77 5.13 -3.04
N ALA A 13 7.89 4.57 -2.61
CA ALA A 13 7.98 3.18 -2.15
C ALA A 13 7.63 3.02 -0.66
N ALA A 14 7.19 4.07 0.04
CA ALA A 14 6.96 4.02 1.48
C ALA A 14 5.84 3.04 1.92
N ALA A 15 4.91 2.71 1.02
CA ALA A 15 3.79 1.80 1.30
C ALA A 15 4.04 0.34 0.88
N ILE A 16 5.21 -0.01 0.31
CA ILE A 16 5.42 -1.33 -0.31
C ILE A 16 5.29 -2.50 0.68
N TYR A 17 5.47 -2.24 1.97
CA TYR A 17 5.34 -3.22 3.06
C TYR A 17 4.08 -3.01 3.92
N ALA A 18 3.21 -2.07 3.57
CA ALA A 18 1.96 -1.87 4.28
C ALA A 18 1.10 -3.14 4.23
N GLN A 19 0.39 -3.41 5.31
CA GLN A 19 -0.53 -4.52 5.44
C GLN A 19 -1.93 -3.97 5.73
N PRO A 20 -3.00 -4.62 5.26
CA PRO A 20 -4.33 -4.31 5.75
C PRO A 20 -4.38 -4.52 7.26
N ALA A 21 -5.10 -3.67 7.95
CA ALA A 21 -5.31 -3.75 9.38
C ALA A 21 -6.81 -3.90 9.65
N TYR A 22 -7.16 -4.83 10.55
CA TYR A 22 -8.53 -5.00 10.99
C TYR A 22 -8.98 -3.78 11.80
N TYR A 23 -10.22 -3.35 11.59
CA TYR A 23 -10.86 -2.31 12.38
C TYR A 23 -12.36 -2.53 12.35
N ASN A 24 -12.97 -2.66 13.53
CA ASN A 24 -14.40 -2.91 13.63
C ASN A 24 -15.15 -1.56 13.58
N TRP A 25 -15.71 -1.21 12.42
CA TRP A 25 -16.34 0.10 12.25
C TRP A 25 -17.58 0.25 13.15
N ASP A 26 -18.35 -0.83 13.31
CA ASP A 26 -19.59 -0.85 14.11
C ASP A 26 -19.34 -0.59 15.60
N GLU A 27 -18.20 -1.02 16.13
CA GLU A 27 -17.81 -0.79 17.54
C GLU A 27 -17.24 0.61 17.80
N HIS A 28 -16.94 1.34 16.73
CA HIS A 28 -16.32 2.67 16.76
C HIS A 28 -17.18 3.75 16.13
N ASP A 29 -18.48 3.49 15.96
CA ASP A 29 -19.45 4.42 15.40
C ASP A 29 -19.45 5.75 16.18
N GLY A 30 -19.35 6.86 15.45
CA GLY A 30 -19.54 8.21 15.99
C GLY A 30 -18.31 9.01 16.48
N GLU A 31 -17.10 8.45 16.66
CA GLU A 31 -16.02 9.24 17.33
C GLU A 31 -14.60 9.17 16.74
N TRP A 32 -14.22 8.13 15.99
CA TRP A 32 -12.79 7.83 15.81
C TRP A 32 -12.25 7.91 14.39
N TYR A 33 -13.13 8.17 13.41
CA TYR A 33 -12.69 8.42 12.04
C TYR A 33 -13.55 9.46 11.34
N VAL A 34 -12.91 10.27 10.51
CA VAL A 34 -13.60 11.16 9.57
C VAL A 34 -13.53 10.53 8.19
N VAL A 35 -14.68 10.18 7.63
CA VAL A 35 -14.82 9.93 6.20
C VAL A 35 -14.77 11.29 5.52
N TYR A 36 -13.79 11.50 4.63
CA TYR A 36 -13.72 12.78 3.93
C TYR A 36 -14.92 12.93 2.98
N PRO A 37 -15.79 13.94 3.19
CA PRO A 37 -16.98 14.10 2.39
C PRO A 37 -16.62 14.41 0.93
N VAL A 38 -17.38 13.81 0.03
CA VAL A 38 -17.37 14.18 -1.39
C VAL A 38 -18.29 15.39 -1.54
N TYR A 39 -17.80 16.48 -2.12
CA TYR A 39 -18.62 17.65 -2.39
C TYR A 39 -19.08 17.65 -3.86
N GLY A 40 -20.39 17.74 -4.11
CA GLY A 40 -21.01 17.83 -5.44
C GLY A 40 -22.50 18.16 -5.35
N GLU A 41 -23.05 18.87 -6.35
CA GLU A 41 -24.49 19.13 -6.46
C GLU A 41 -25.26 17.81 -6.63
N GLY A 42 -26.25 17.54 -5.76
CA GLY A 42 -27.12 16.36 -5.83
C GLY A 42 -26.76 15.17 -4.93
N LEU A 43 -25.86 15.35 -3.95
CA LEU A 43 -25.55 14.33 -2.95
C LEU A 43 -26.46 14.49 -1.73
N GLU A 44 -27.68 13.95 -1.81
CA GLU A 44 -28.66 13.97 -0.69
C GLU A 44 -28.52 12.76 0.26
N ASP A 45 -27.56 11.87 0.03
CA ASP A 45 -27.43 10.62 0.76
C ASP A 45 -26.12 10.59 1.56
N GLU A 46 -26.21 10.98 2.83
CA GLU A 46 -25.08 11.23 3.74
C GLU A 46 -24.26 9.96 4.06
N ASN A 47 -24.79 8.76 3.77
CA ASN A 47 -24.22 7.47 4.20
C ASN A 47 -23.54 6.63 3.10
N VAL A 48 -23.45 7.11 1.86
CA VAL A 48 -23.00 6.30 0.70
C VAL A 48 -21.49 5.96 0.71
N TYR A 49 -20.71 6.52 1.64
CA TYR A 49 -19.24 6.37 1.67
C TYR A 49 -18.69 5.78 2.96
N GLU A 50 -19.54 5.15 3.76
CA GLU A 50 -19.08 4.48 4.98
C GLU A 50 -18.31 3.19 4.65
N PRO A 51 -17.25 2.88 5.41
CA PRO A 51 -16.59 1.58 5.31
C PRO A 51 -17.58 0.43 5.54
N MET A 52 -17.67 -0.50 4.58
CA MET A 52 -18.52 -1.69 4.66
C MET A 52 -17.76 -2.95 5.13
N MET A 53 -16.43 -2.90 5.12
CA MET A 53 -15.58 -4.03 5.46
C MET A 53 -14.67 -3.66 6.62
N ASN A 54 -14.56 -4.51 7.64
CA ASN A 54 -13.74 -4.29 8.85
C ASN A 54 -12.22 -4.33 8.64
N TYR A 55 -11.74 -3.72 7.57
CA TYR A 55 -10.34 -3.54 7.23
C TYR A 55 -10.08 -2.15 6.69
N TYR A 56 -8.95 -1.57 7.06
CA TYR A 56 -8.39 -0.39 6.42
C TYR A 56 -7.00 -0.70 5.85
N TYR A 57 -6.59 0.12 4.88
CA TYR A 57 -5.35 0.01 4.14
C TYR A 57 -4.50 1.26 4.44
N PRO A 58 -3.51 1.15 5.34
CA PRO A 58 -2.77 2.31 5.85
C PRO A 58 -2.04 3.07 4.73
N LEU A 59 -2.12 4.41 4.78
CA LEU A 59 -1.30 5.30 3.97
C LEU A 59 -0.17 5.88 4.82
N PRO A 60 1.10 5.83 4.39
CA PRO A 60 2.21 6.40 5.16
C PRO A 60 2.03 7.89 5.48
N ARG A 61 1.44 8.63 4.53
CA ARG A 61 1.06 10.05 4.65
C ARG A 61 0.11 10.40 3.51
N VAL A 62 -0.80 11.36 3.69
CA VAL A 62 -1.48 11.97 2.54
C VAL A 62 -0.71 13.23 2.12
N ALA A 63 -0.22 13.26 0.89
CA ALA A 63 0.47 14.42 0.34
C ALA A 63 -0.57 15.43 -0.18
N GLY A 64 -0.52 16.67 0.32
CA GLY A 64 -1.45 17.73 -0.06
C GLY A 64 -2.76 17.68 0.73
N ASP A 65 -3.85 18.09 0.09
CA ASP A 65 -5.18 18.17 0.69
C ASP A 65 -5.91 16.80 0.65
N PRO A 66 -6.25 16.20 1.81
CA PRO A 66 -7.01 14.95 1.86
C PRO A 66 -8.38 15.02 1.18
N LYS A 67 -9.08 16.17 1.23
CA LYS A 67 -10.37 16.33 0.54
C LYS A 67 -10.23 16.14 -0.96
N ARG A 68 -9.12 16.61 -1.54
CA ARG A 68 -8.81 16.41 -2.95
C ARG A 68 -8.62 14.93 -3.28
N LEU A 69 -7.95 14.15 -2.43
CA LEU A 69 -7.80 12.70 -2.66
C LEU A 69 -9.16 11.99 -2.59
N ALA A 70 -9.97 12.28 -1.58
CA ALA A 70 -11.32 11.72 -1.46
C ALA A 70 -12.18 12.00 -2.70
N ASN A 71 -12.19 13.26 -3.17
CA ASN A 71 -12.88 13.63 -4.40
C ASN A 71 -12.36 12.89 -5.64
N ILE A 72 -11.06 12.63 -5.73
CA ILE A 72 -10.48 11.85 -6.85
C ILE A 72 -10.92 10.40 -6.79
N LEU A 73 -10.95 9.77 -5.61
CA LEU A 73 -11.44 8.39 -5.44
C LEU A 73 -12.88 8.28 -5.93
N HIS A 74 -13.74 9.22 -5.51
CA HIS A 74 -15.13 9.30 -5.93
C HIS A 74 -15.28 9.53 -7.45
N GLN A 75 -14.60 10.51 -8.02
CA GLN A 75 -14.64 10.79 -9.48
C GLN A 75 -14.14 9.61 -10.33
N LYS A 76 -13.41 8.67 -9.73
CA LYS A 76 -12.95 7.43 -10.38
C LYS A 76 -13.88 6.25 -10.13
N HIS A 77 -14.99 6.46 -9.42
CA HIS A 77 -15.94 5.45 -9.00
C HIS A 77 -15.24 4.26 -8.33
N LEU A 78 -14.23 4.54 -7.50
CA LEU A 78 -13.57 3.50 -6.72
C LEU A 78 -14.40 3.19 -5.48
N PRO A 79 -14.55 1.91 -5.11
CA PRO A 79 -15.23 1.48 -3.88
C PRO A 79 -14.33 1.70 -2.66
N LEU A 80 -13.78 2.91 -2.53
CA LEU A 80 -12.81 3.29 -1.52
C LEU A 80 -13.14 4.66 -0.94
N ALA A 81 -13.19 4.73 0.39
CA ALA A 81 -13.21 5.97 1.15
C ALA A 81 -11.81 6.29 1.68
N LEU A 82 -11.52 7.59 1.82
CA LEU A 82 -10.39 8.05 2.61
C LEU A 82 -10.86 8.27 4.05
N VAL A 83 -10.28 7.52 4.97
CA VAL A 83 -10.52 7.66 6.41
C VAL A 83 -9.33 8.34 7.09
N CYS A 84 -9.60 9.15 8.10
CA CYS A 84 -8.58 9.75 8.97
C CYS A 84 -8.86 9.36 10.42
N PHE A 85 -7.84 8.89 11.13
CA PHE A 85 -7.88 8.60 12.56
C PHE A 85 -7.35 9.82 13.33
N PRO A 86 -8.21 10.66 13.95
CA PRO A 86 -7.81 11.96 14.49
C PRO A 86 -6.72 11.90 15.56
N GLU A 87 -6.76 10.89 16.43
CA GLU A 87 -5.80 10.71 17.52
C GLU A 87 -4.36 10.57 17.02
N THR A 88 -4.19 9.76 15.99
CA THR A 88 -2.88 9.45 15.40
C THR A 88 -2.54 10.35 14.23
N LYS A 89 -3.50 11.16 13.76
CA LYS A 89 -3.42 11.94 12.51
C LYS A 89 -3.02 11.07 11.32
N SER A 90 -3.41 9.80 11.35
CA SER A 90 -3.09 8.83 10.32
C SER A 90 -4.24 8.69 9.34
N TYR A 91 -3.91 8.30 8.11
CA TYR A 91 -4.87 8.17 7.03
C TYR A 91 -4.84 6.75 6.49
N ALA A 92 -5.99 6.27 6.03
CA ALA A 92 -6.09 4.99 5.37
C ALA A 92 -7.14 5.03 4.28
N LEU A 93 -7.09 4.03 3.40
CA LEU A 93 -8.22 3.72 2.54
C LEU A 93 -9.09 2.67 3.24
N ALA A 94 -10.41 2.72 3.02
CA ALA A 94 -11.34 1.71 3.50
C ALA A 94 -12.33 1.36 2.39
N LEU A 95 -12.79 0.10 2.35
CA LEU A 95 -13.70 -0.35 1.30
C LEU A 95 -15.13 0.08 1.60
N THR A 96 -15.79 0.68 0.62
CA THR A 96 -17.22 1.08 0.69
C THR A 96 -18.13 0.13 -0.10
N ALA A 97 -17.62 -1.05 -0.47
CA ALA A 97 -18.38 -2.09 -1.16
C ALA A 97 -17.83 -3.46 -0.78
N GLY A 98 -18.67 -4.49 -0.90
CA GLY A 98 -18.31 -5.90 -0.72
C GLY A 98 -18.60 -6.76 -1.97
N GLY A 99 -18.34 -8.06 -1.88
CA GLY A 99 -18.76 -9.06 -2.86
C GLY A 99 -17.63 -9.73 -3.63
N MET A 100 -16.81 -8.97 -4.36
CA MET A 100 -15.69 -9.49 -5.17
C MET A 100 -14.32 -9.07 -4.61
N ASP A 101 -13.24 -9.64 -5.17
CA ASP A 101 -11.88 -9.21 -4.85
C ASP A 101 -11.59 -7.81 -5.46
N LEU A 102 -11.36 -6.84 -4.57
CA LEU A 102 -11.15 -5.43 -4.90
C LEU A 102 -9.65 -5.03 -4.90
N THR A 103 -8.76 -6.02 -5.04
CA THR A 103 -7.30 -5.80 -5.03
C THR A 103 -6.84 -4.81 -6.09
N TRP A 104 -7.48 -4.80 -7.28
CA TRP A 104 -7.17 -3.84 -8.34
C TRP A 104 -7.48 -2.41 -7.93
N GLU A 105 -8.63 -2.19 -7.31
CA GLU A 105 -9.12 -0.90 -6.85
C GLU A 105 -8.27 -0.41 -5.68
N ILE A 106 -7.94 -1.27 -4.72
CA ILE A 106 -7.01 -0.97 -3.61
C ILE A 106 -5.65 -0.52 -4.16
N CYS A 107 -5.06 -1.29 -5.08
CA CYS A 107 -3.80 -0.91 -5.73
C CYS A 107 -3.89 0.46 -6.40
N PHE A 108 -5.00 0.72 -7.11
CA PHE A 108 -5.17 1.99 -7.79
C PHE A 108 -5.39 3.15 -6.80
N GLY A 109 -6.06 2.92 -5.68
CA GLY A 109 -6.18 3.88 -4.58
C GLY A 109 -4.81 4.31 -4.03
N TYR A 110 -3.89 3.36 -3.80
CA TYR A 110 -2.51 3.68 -3.41
C TYR A 110 -1.79 4.56 -4.44
N ILE A 111 -1.97 4.26 -5.73
CA ILE A 111 -1.38 5.03 -6.83
C ILE A 111 -1.94 6.46 -6.85
N LEU A 112 -3.25 6.63 -6.66
CA LEU A 112 -3.89 7.93 -6.59
C LEU A 112 -3.42 8.73 -5.36
N ALA A 113 -3.09 8.05 -4.27
CA ALA A 113 -2.47 8.63 -3.08
C ALA A 113 -0.95 8.93 -3.24
N GLY A 114 -0.34 8.61 -4.39
CA GLY A 114 1.07 8.89 -4.68
C GLY A 114 2.05 7.78 -4.29
N TYR A 115 1.55 6.59 -3.99
CA TYR A 115 2.35 5.45 -3.55
C TYR A 115 2.39 4.31 -4.56
N LEU A 116 3.47 3.53 -4.51
CA LEU A 116 3.46 2.21 -5.08
C LEU A 116 2.54 1.29 -4.27
N PRO A 117 1.78 0.39 -4.92
CA PRO A 117 0.96 -0.58 -4.21
C PRO A 117 1.80 -1.44 -3.25
N PRO A 118 1.25 -1.82 -2.10
CA PRO A 118 1.87 -2.81 -1.23
C PRO A 118 2.14 -4.12 -1.97
N PHE A 119 3.25 -4.77 -1.64
CA PHE A 119 3.66 -6.01 -2.31
C PHE A 119 2.66 -7.14 -2.16
N TYR A 120 2.01 -7.20 -0.99
CA TYR A 120 0.94 -8.17 -0.72
C TYR A 120 -0.18 -8.13 -1.78
N PHE A 121 -0.49 -6.94 -2.31
CA PHE A 121 -1.52 -6.76 -3.35
C PHE A 121 -0.98 -6.86 -4.78
N CYS A 122 0.30 -7.17 -4.97
CA CYS A 122 0.89 -7.26 -6.32
C CYS A 122 0.60 -8.60 -7.03
N ASP A 123 -0.02 -9.55 -6.34
CA ASP A 123 -0.61 -10.76 -6.94
C ASP A 123 -2.06 -10.47 -7.35
N LEU A 124 -2.21 -9.80 -8.49
CA LEU A 124 -3.50 -9.29 -8.95
C LEU A 124 -4.39 -10.43 -9.50
N PRO A 125 -5.66 -10.54 -9.08
CA PRO A 125 -6.57 -11.55 -9.60
C PRO A 125 -6.83 -11.34 -11.09
N GLN A 126 -7.00 -12.44 -11.83
CA GLN A 126 -7.39 -12.42 -13.24
C GLN A 126 -8.86 -12.76 -13.38
N TYR A 127 -9.64 -11.85 -13.98
CA TYR A 127 -11.04 -12.08 -14.27
C TYR A 127 -11.26 -12.47 -15.74
N PRO A 128 -12.19 -13.40 -16.04
CA PRO A 128 -12.62 -13.67 -17.40
C PRO A 128 -13.03 -12.39 -18.13
N GLY A 129 -12.55 -12.20 -19.36
CA GLY A 129 -12.87 -11.02 -20.17
C GLY A 129 -12.16 -9.72 -19.73
N MET A 130 -11.28 -9.78 -18.72
CA MET A 130 -10.54 -8.59 -18.27
C MET A 130 -9.55 -8.12 -19.34
N ARG A 131 -9.79 -6.94 -19.89
CA ARG A 131 -8.84 -6.25 -20.78
C ARG A 131 -8.04 -5.20 -20.02
N ALA A 132 -6.76 -5.07 -20.36
CA ALA A 132 -5.89 -4.04 -19.82
C ALA A 132 -6.26 -2.67 -20.44
N ASN A 133 -6.94 -1.83 -19.66
CA ASN A 133 -7.22 -0.44 -20.02
C ASN A 133 -6.12 0.50 -19.46
N GLY A 134 -6.30 1.81 -19.59
CA GLY A 134 -5.31 2.81 -19.16
C GLY A 134 -4.90 2.68 -17.69
N TRP A 135 -5.88 2.60 -16.77
CA TRP A 135 -5.59 2.54 -15.33
C TRP A 135 -5.07 1.16 -14.91
N ARG A 136 -5.56 0.06 -15.51
CA ARG A 136 -5.01 -1.28 -15.23
C ARG A 136 -3.56 -1.42 -15.68
N ARG A 137 -3.19 -0.85 -16.83
CA ARG A 137 -1.78 -0.79 -17.26
C ARG A 137 -0.92 0.01 -16.29
N LEU A 138 -1.46 1.08 -15.72
CA LEU A 138 -0.79 1.86 -14.67
C LEU A 138 -0.59 1.01 -13.40
N VAL A 139 -1.62 0.31 -12.94
CA VAL A 139 -1.55 -0.62 -11.79
C VAL A 139 -0.50 -1.70 -12.02
N LEU A 140 -0.56 -2.41 -13.15
CA LEU A 140 0.44 -3.43 -13.51
C LEU A 140 1.87 -2.88 -13.53
N SER A 141 2.05 -1.67 -14.08
CA SER A 141 3.37 -1.02 -14.12
C SER A 141 3.87 -0.66 -12.73
N ALA A 142 2.98 -0.23 -11.83
CA ALA A 142 3.30 0.08 -10.45
C ALA A 142 3.63 -1.19 -9.64
N CYS A 143 2.80 -2.24 -9.73
CA CYS A 143 3.07 -3.54 -9.10
C CYS A 143 4.40 -4.13 -9.58
N ARG A 144 4.68 -4.07 -10.90
CA ARG A 144 5.99 -4.49 -11.44
C ARG A 144 7.13 -3.73 -10.80
N ARG A 145 7.00 -2.41 -10.60
CA ARG A 145 8.03 -1.59 -9.93
C ARG A 145 8.17 -1.99 -8.46
N THR A 146 7.08 -2.24 -7.74
CA THR A 146 7.11 -2.78 -6.37
C THR A 146 7.92 -4.08 -6.31
N CYS A 147 7.60 -5.05 -7.15
CA CYS A 147 8.30 -6.34 -7.21
C CYS A 147 9.80 -6.19 -7.53
N GLN A 148 10.16 -5.26 -8.42
CA GLN A 148 11.56 -4.97 -8.75
C GLN A 148 12.34 -4.39 -7.56
N ILE A 149 11.73 -3.48 -6.79
CA ILE A 149 12.35 -2.91 -5.58
C ILE A 149 12.61 -4.02 -4.56
N ILE A 150 11.60 -4.86 -4.30
CA ILE A 150 11.72 -5.95 -3.32
C ILE A 150 12.76 -6.98 -3.76
N LYS A 151 12.77 -7.36 -5.05
CA LYS A 151 13.80 -8.25 -5.60
C LYS A 151 15.21 -7.70 -5.36
N ARG A 152 15.43 -6.39 -5.56
CA ARG A 152 16.73 -5.75 -5.30
C ARG A 152 17.07 -5.78 -3.81
N GLN A 153 16.13 -5.43 -2.93
CA GLN A 153 16.34 -5.44 -1.49
C GLN A 153 16.67 -6.85 -0.97
N ALA A 154 15.96 -7.87 -1.46
CA ALA A 154 16.23 -9.27 -1.14
C ALA A 154 17.63 -9.70 -1.59
N ALA A 155 18.05 -9.33 -2.81
CA ALA A 155 19.38 -9.62 -3.32
C ALA A 155 20.48 -8.96 -2.48
N SER A 156 20.31 -7.69 -2.10
CA SER A 156 21.25 -6.99 -1.22
C SER A 156 21.33 -7.64 0.16
N ARG A 157 20.19 -7.98 0.78
CA ARG A 157 20.17 -8.65 2.09
C ARG A 157 20.86 -10.02 2.03
N LEU A 158 20.63 -10.80 0.97
CA LEU A 158 21.30 -12.07 0.76
C LEU A 158 22.82 -11.92 0.62
N TYR A 159 23.28 -10.87 -0.07
CA TYR A 159 24.71 -10.56 -0.20
C TYR A 159 25.35 -10.31 1.18
N TYR A 160 24.73 -9.47 2.02
CA TYR A 160 25.24 -9.20 3.37
C TYR A 160 25.27 -10.45 4.25
N LEU A 161 24.20 -11.27 4.23
CA LEU A 161 24.15 -12.51 5.02
C LEU A 161 25.23 -13.53 4.60
N LYS A 162 25.57 -13.58 3.30
CA LYS A 162 26.67 -14.41 2.81
C LYS A 162 28.04 -13.86 3.24
N ALA A 163 28.22 -12.54 3.20
CA ALA A 163 29.46 -11.89 3.63
C ALA A 163 29.70 -12.11 5.13
N GLU A 164 28.70 -11.94 5.98
CA GLU A 164 28.80 -12.19 7.43
C GLU A 164 29.17 -13.63 7.76
N ARG A 165 28.65 -14.63 7.04
CA ARG A 165 29.08 -16.02 7.21
C ARG A 165 30.54 -16.23 6.87
N PHE A 166 31.06 -15.53 5.86
CA PHE A 166 32.45 -15.64 5.43
C PHE A 166 33.41 -14.99 6.44
N PHE A 167 33.08 -13.79 6.93
CA PHE A 167 33.88 -13.05 7.93
C PHE A 167 33.73 -13.60 9.36
N GLY A 168 32.56 -14.13 9.71
CA GLY A 168 32.32 -14.78 11.00
C GLY A 168 33.07 -16.12 11.14
N ASN A 169 33.23 -16.86 10.04
CA ASN A 169 34.04 -18.09 10.04
C ASN A 169 35.55 -17.81 10.06
N THR A 170 36.02 -16.71 9.45
CA THR A 170 37.44 -16.36 9.49
C THR A 170 37.86 -15.98 10.91
N ARG A 171 37.09 -15.18 11.66
CA ARG A 171 37.39 -14.86 13.07
C ARG A 171 37.47 -16.10 13.97
N LYS A 172 36.54 -17.06 13.82
CA LYS A 172 36.57 -18.31 14.60
C LYS A 172 37.76 -19.21 14.29
N ASN A 173 38.28 -19.16 13.05
CA ASN A 173 39.48 -19.92 12.69
C ASN A 173 40.76 -19.24 13.19
N THR A 174 40.85 -17.91 13.15
CA THR A 174 42.02 -17.19 13.69
C THR A 174 42.14 -17.33 15.21
N GLU A 175 41.02 -17.34 15.94
CA GLU A 175 41.04 -17.56 17.41
C GLU A 175 41.41 -18.99 17.80
N ARG A 176 41.15 -19.99 16.94
CA ARG A 176 41.56 -21.39 17.17
C ARG A 176 43.04 -21.64 16.89
N GLU A 177 43.64 -20.96 15.92
CA GLU A 177 45.07 -21.12 15.61
C GLU A 177 45.99 -20.44 16.64
N VAL A 178 45.53 -19.36 17.31
CA VAL A 178 46.34 -18.66 18.32
C VAL A 178 46.33 -19.36 19.69
N MET A 179 45.40 -20.30 19.93
CA MET A 179 45.30 -21.07 21.18
C MET A 179 45.80 -22.52 21.09
N ALA A 180 46.51 -22.91 20.03
CA ALA A 180 47.21 -24.20 20.00
C ALA A 180 48.59 -24.04 20.68
N PRO A 181 48.79 -24.47 21.94
CA PRO A 181 50.13 -24.51 22.53
C PRO A 181 51.00 -25.49 21.73
N GLY A 182 52.21 -25.05 21.41
CA GLY A 182 53.21 -25.86 20.73
C GLY A 182 53.38 -27.22 21.39
N ALA A 183 53.15 -28.26 20.60
CA ALA A 183 53.57 -29.63 20.89
C ALA A 183 54.97 -29.86 20.31
#